data_AF-A0A2M6ZSE3-F1
#
_entry.id   AF-A0A2M6ZSE3-F1
#
_cell.length_a   1.000
_cell.length_b   1.000
_cell.length_c   1.000
_cell.angle_alpha   90.00
_cell.angle_beta   90.00
_cell.angle_gamma   90.00
#
_symmetry.space_group_name_H-M   'P 1'
#
loop_
_entity.id
_entity.type
_entity.pdbx_description
1 polymer ?
#
loop_
_entity_poly.entity_id
_entity_poly.type
_entity_poly.pdbx_seq_one_letter_code
_entity_poly.pdbx_strand_id
1 'polypeptide(L)'
;MARLPCKTFNISYEKDMAIVRTRTQWGLLIAFLILLFAFPLFASNYLLSIANMIGITIIAVHGLNILTGYCGQISLGQAGFMAVGAYASAILSTRFGFPFWAALPCAGLSAAL
;
A
#
# COMPACT_ATOMS: atom_id res chain seq x y z
N MET A 1 -28.21 4.53 1.93
CA MET A 1 -28.43 4.37 3.39
C MET A 1 -28.64 2.88 3.68
N ALA A 2 -27.55 2.14 3.91
CA ALA A 2 -27.58 0.69 4.11
C ALA A 2 -28.05 0.39 5.56
N ARG A 3 -29.10 -0.44 5.70
CA ARG A 3 -29.69 -0.78 7.00
C ARG A 3 -28.74 -1.67 7.80
N LEU A 4 -28.28 -1.17 8.95
CA LEU A 4 -27.48 -1.91 9.91
C LEU A 4 -28.36 -2.91 10.69
N PRO A 5 -27.84 -4.08 11.08
CA PRO A 5 -28.56 -5.05 11.90
C PRO A 5 -28.93 -4.45 13.27
N CYS A 6 -30.16 -4.73 13.71
CA CYS A 6 -30.79 -4.16 14.91
C CYS A 6 -30.17 -4.66 16.23
N LYS A 7 -29.06 -4.03 16.66
CA LYS A 7 -28.59 -3.98 18.08
C LYS A 7 -27.44 -3.00 18.35
N THR A 8 -26.95 -2.25 17.36
CA THR A 8 -25.78 -1.36 17.51
C THR A 8 -26.20 0.12 17.51
N PHE A 9 -26.61 0.63 18.68
CA PHE A 9 -26.85 2.05 18.88
C PHE A 9 -25.51 2.81 18.95
N ASN A 10 -25.26 3.66 17.95
CA ASN A 10 -24.11 4.55 17.91
C ASN A 10 -24.45 5.87 18.62
N ILE A 11 -23.88 6.09 19.80
CA ILE A 11 -24.03 7.35 20.56
C ILE A 11 -22.83 8.30 20.43
N SER A 12 -21.75 7.90 19.73
CA SER A 12 -20.54 8.71 19.57
C SER A 12 -20.01 8.65 18.14
N TYR A 13 -19.62 9.80 17.59
CA TYR A 13 -19.11 9.99 16.22
C TYR A 13 -17.87 9.14 15.90
N GLU A 14 -17.07 8.80 16.91
CA GLU A 14 -15.88 7.94 16.76
C GLU A 14 -16.24 6.51 16.30
N LYS A 15 -17.42 6.01 16.66
CA LYS A 15 -17.90 4.68 16.22
C LYS A 15 -18.51 4.68 14.82
N ASP A 16 -18.80 5.86 14.26
CA ASP A 16 -19.25 6.02 12.87
C ASP A 16 -18.08 6.22 11.90
N MET A 17 -16.97 6.78 12.37
CA MET A 17 -15.72 6.90 11.60
C MET A 17 -14.85 5.63 11.62
N ALA A 18 -15.20 4.63 12.44
CA ALA A 18 -14.44 3.38 12.54
C ALA A 18 -14.60 2.52 11.28
N ILE A 19 -13.54 2.47 10.46
CA ILE A 19 -13.46 1.69 9.21
C ILE A 19 -13.70 0.19 9.43
N VAL A 20 -13.33 -0.36 10.59
CA VAL A 20 -13.54 -1.78 10.96
C VAL A 20 -14.45 -1.85 12.18
N ARG A 21 -15.75 -2.00 11.94
CA ARG A 21 -16.79 -1.83 12.97
C ARG A 21 -17.29 -3.15 13.57
N THR A 22 -17.10 -4.28 12.89
CA THR A 22 -17.71 -5.57 13.26
C THR A 22 -16.67 -6.66 13.50
N ARG A 23 -16.92 -7.57 14.45
CA ARG A 23 -16.06 -8.75 14.75
C ARG A 23 -15.81 -9.63 13.51
N THR A 24 -16.78 -9.70 12.60
CA THR A 24 -16.66 -10.38 11.29
C THR A 24 -15.72 -9.64 10.33
N GLN A 25 -15.68 -8.30 10.40
CA GLN A 25 -14.83 -7.45 9.58
C GLN A 25 -13.37 -7.55 10.02
N TRP A 26 -13.11 -7.66 11.33
CA TRP A 26 -11.81 -8.03 11.89
C TRP A 26 -11.36 -9.43 11.46
N GLY A 27 -12.27 -10.41 11.52
CA GLY A 27 -12.00 -11.77 11.04
C GLY A 27 -11.62 -11.83 9.55
N LEU A 28 -12.35 -11.09 8.69
CA LEU A 28 -12.05 -10.98 7.26
C LEU A 28 -10.72 -10.26 6.99
N LEU A 29 -10.41 -9.20 7.73
CA LEU A 29 -9.15 -8.46 7.58
C LEU A 29 -7.96 -9.36 7.95
N ILE A 30 -8.05 -10.08 9.07
CA ILE A 30 -7.03 -11.04 9.49
C ILE A 30 -6.89 -12.17 8.45
N ALA A 31 -7.99 -12.72 7.96
CA ALA A 31 -7.96 -13.77 6.93
C ALA A 31 -7.31 -13.27 5.63
N PHE A 32 -7.60 -12.05 5.21
CA PHE A 32 -6.97 -11.40 4.06
C PHE A 32 -5.46 -11.21 4.26
N LEU A 33 -5.04 -10.77 5.45
CA LEU A 33 -3.64 -10.56 5.81
C LEU A 33 -2.85 -11.88 5.83
N ILE A 34 -3.45 -12.95 6.37
CA ILE A 34 -2.88 -14.30 6.37
C ILE A 34 -2.74 -14.82 4.93
N LEU A 35 -3.77 -14.64 4.10
CA LEU A 35 -3.73 -15.06 2.71
C LEU A 35 -2.64 -14.32 1.92
N LEU A 36 -2.46 -13.01 2.16
CA LEU A 36 -1.40 -12.22 1.56
C LEU A 36 -0.01 -12.74 1.93
N PHE A 37 0.20 -13.10 3.20
CA PHE A 37 1.49 -13.61 3.69
C PHE A 37 1.76 -15.07 3.31
N ALA A 38 0.71 -15.86 3.12
CA ALA A 38 0.80 -17.24 2.65
C ALA A 38 0.97 -17.33 1.12
N PHE A 39 0.51 -16.34 0.36
CA PHE A 39 0.64 -16.27 -1.10
C PHE A 39 2.06 -16.51 -1.63
N PRO A 40 3.14 -15.92 -1.08
CA PRO A 40 4.49 -16.16 -1.59
C PRO A 40 5.01 -17.59 -1.41
N LEU A 41 4.41 -18.41 -0.52
CA LEU A 41 4.83 -19.79 -0.30
C LEU A 41 4.29 -20.77 -1.37
N PHE A 42 3.22 -20.41 -2.07
CA PHE A 42 2.56 -21.25 -3.07
C PHE A 42 2.68 -20.71 -4.51
N ALA A 43 3.16 -19.48 -4.68
CA ALA A 43 3.24 -18.80 -5.96
C ALA A 43 4.55 -19.10 -6.72
N SER A 44 4.45 -19.39 -8.02
CA SER A 44 5.60 -19.45 -8.95
C SER A 44 6.26 -18.07 -9.11
N ASN A 45 7.56 -18.04 -9.44
CA ASN A 45 8.33 -16.81 -9.69
C ASN A 45 7.62 -15.82 -10.64
N TYR A 46 6.87 -16.33 -11.62
CA TYR A 46 6.09 -15.50 -12.53
C TYR A 46 4.93 -14.77 -11.82
N LEU A 47 4.15 -15.49 -11.01
CA LEU A 47 3.05 -14.91 -10.23
C LEU A 47 3.58 -13.90 -9.20
N LEU A 48 4.72 -14.18 -8.57
CA LEU A 48 5.39 -13.25 -7.66
C LEU A 48 5.79 -11.96 -8.36
N SER A 49 6.36 -12.04 -9.56
CA SER A 49 6.73 -10.83 -10.33
C SER A 49 5.51 -10.00 -10.70
N ILE A 50 4.42 -10.64 -11.14
CA ILE A 50 3.17 -9.94 -11.46
C ILE A 50 2.58 -9.30 -10.19
N ALA A 51 2.52 -10.03 -9.08
CA ALA A 51 2.00 -9.52 -7.82
C ALA A 51 2.79 -8.31 -7.31
N ASN A 52 4.12 -8.35 -7.40
CA ASN A 52 4.97 -7.20 -7.08
C ASN A 52 4.67 -6.01 -7.98
N MET A 53 4.56 -6.22 -9.29
CA MET A 53 4.24 -5.15 -10.25
C MET A 53 2.87 -4.53 -9.97
N ILE A 54 1.85 -5.35 -9.69
CA ILE A 54 0.52 -4.89 -9.27
C ILE A 54 0.61 -4.06 -7.99
N GLY A 55 1.33 -4.56 -6.96
CA GLY A 55 1.49 -3.84 -5.69
C GLY A 55 2.16 -2.48 -5.86
N ILE A 56 3.24 -2.42 -6.65
CA ILE A 56 3.95 -1.17 -6.97
C ILE A 56 3.01 -0.19 -7.69
N THR A 57 2.25 -0.64 -8.69
CA THR A 57 1.30 0.21 -9.42
C THR A 57 0.15 0.69 -8.54
N ILE A 58 -0.37 -0.13 -7.63
CA ILE A 58 -1.42 0.28 -6.68
C ILE A 58 -0.93 1.45 -5.83
N ILE A 59 0.28 1.34 -5.26
CA ILE A 59 0.88 2.41 -4.45
C ILE A 59 1.07 3.68 -5.28
N ALA A 60 1.55 3.53 -6.52
CA ALA A 60 1.75 4.63 -7.46
C ALA A 60 0.44 5.39 -7.75
N VAL A 61 -0.59 4.64 -8.15
CA VAL A 61 -1.90 5.19 -8.52
C VAL A 61 -2.60 5.77 -7.29
N HIS A 62 -2.40 5.21 -6.10
CA HIS A 62 -2.95 5.78 -4.88
C HIS A 62 -2.34 7.15 -4.57
N GLY A 63 -1.01 7.28 -4.68
CA GLY A 63 -0.34 8.59 -4.56
C GLY A 63 -0.83 9.58 -5.62
N LEU A 64 -1.02 9.11 -6.86
CA LEU A 64 -1.60 9.93 -7.93
C LEU A 64 -3.04 10.35 -7.61
N ASN A 65 -3.87 9.44 -7.10
CA ASN A 65 -5.26 9.70 -6.71
C ASN A 65 -5.38 10.75 -5.61
N ILE A 66 -4.42 10.78 -4.67
CA ILE A 66 -4.34 11.84 -3.67
C ILE A 66 -4.09 13.20 -4.34
N LEU A 67 -3.10 13.27 -5.24
CA LEU A 67 -2.73 14.53 -5.91
C LEU A 67 -3.80 15.03 -6.88
N THR A 68 -4.30 14.16 -7.77
CA THR A 68 -5.26 14.54 -8.81
C THR A 68 -6.68 14.57 -8.29
N GLY A 69 -7.04 13.64 -7.40
CA GLY A 69 -8.40 13.50 -6.88
C GLY A 69 -8.72 14.48 -5.75
N TYR A 70 -7.84 14.62 -4.76
CA TYR A 70 -8.10 15.49 -3.60
C TYR A 70 -7.57 16.91 -3.77
N CYS A 71 -6.38 17.08 -4.34
CA CYS A 71 -5.79 18.40 -4.56
C CYS A 71 -6.12 19.02 -5.94
N GLY A 72 -6.66 18.24 -6.88
CA GLY A 72 -7.01 18.71 -8.22
C GLY A 72 -5.80 19.04 -9.12
N GLN A 73 -4.61 18.57 -8.77
CA GLN A 73 -3.36 18.95 -9.44
C GLN A 73 -2.92 17.88 -10.44
N ILE A 74 -2.56 18.28 -11.67
CA ILE A 74 -2.05 17.32 -12.68
C ILE A 74 -0.61 16.96 -12.34
N SER A 75 -0.36 15.66 -12.14
CA SER A 75 0.99 15.16 -11.84
C SER A 75 1.71 14.68 -13.11
N LEU A 76 2.65 15.49 -13.60
CA LEU A 76 3.47 15.18 -14.79
C LEU A 76 4.79 14.44 -14.44
N GLY A 77 5.23 14.49 -13.19
CA GLY A 77 6.54 13.98 -12.75
C GLY A 77 6.52 12.69 -11.93
N GLN A 78 5.34 12.15 -11.60
CA GLN A 78 5.21 11.04 -10.64
C GLN A 78 5.92 9.76 -11.06
N ALA A 79 5.93 9.43 -12.35
CA ALA A 79 6.70 8.30 -12.88
C ALA A 79 8.22 8.51 -12.76
N GLY A 80 8.70 9.76 -12.87
CA GLY A 80 10.11 10.12 -12.70
C GLY A 80 10.59 9.91 -11.26
N PHE A 81 9.85 10.46 -10.28
CA PHE A 81 10.18 10.27 -8.86
C PHE A 81 10.12 8.80 -8.44
N MET A 82 9.16 8.04 -8.97
CA MET A 82 9.10 6.59 -8.78
C MET A 82 10.35 5.88 -9.32
N ALA A 83 10.79 6.23 -10.53
CA ALA A 83 11.97 5.63 -11.15
C ALA A 83 13.26 5.94 -10.37
N VAL A 84 13.44 7.18 -9.89
CA VAL A 84 14.60 7.56 -9.08
C VAL A 84 14.66 6.77 -7.77
N GLY A 85 13.55 6.69 -7.03
CA GLY A 85 13.49 5.91 -5.79
C GLY A 85 13.70 4.41 -6.00
N ALA A 86 13.11 3.84 -7.06
CA ALA A 86 13.30 2.42 -7.40
C ALA A 86 14.77 2.12 -7.76
N TYR A 87 15.40 2.99 -8.56
CA TYR A 87 16.79 2.83 -8.95
C TYR A 87 17.75 2.97 -7.76
N ALA A 88 17.51 3.97 -6.89
CA ALA A 88 18.29 4.15 -5.66
C ALA A 88 18.17 2.94 -4.71
N SER A 89 16.96 2.39 -4.55
CA SER A 89 16.76 1.18 -3.75
C SER A 89 17.46 -0.03 -4.37
N ALA A 90 17.37 -0.19 -5.69
CA ALA A 90 18.03 -1.28 -6.41
C ALA A 90 19.56 -1.21 -6.29
N ILE A 91 20.17 -0.03 -6.43
CA ILE A 91 21.63 0.11 -6.33
C ILE A 91 22.14 -0.09 -4.89
N LEU A 92 21.42 0.43 -3.87
CA LEU A 92 21.79 0.20 -2.47
C LEU A 92 21.69 -1.28 -2.09
N SER A 93 20.65 -1.97 -2.55
CA SER A 93 20.44 -3.38 -2.24
C SER A 93 21.40 -4.31 -3.00
N THR A 94 21.73 -4.00 -4.26
CA THR A 94 22.54 -4.91 -5.11
C THR A 94 24.04 -4.62 -5.08
N ARG A 95 24.45 -3.36 -4.95
CA ARG A 95 25.87 -2.96 -4.99
C ARG A 95 26.47 -2.74 -3.61
N PHE A 96 25.72 -2.14 -2.70
CA PHE A 96 26.20 -1.81 -1.35
C PHE A 96 25.86 -2.86 -0.29
N GLY A 97 25.04 -3.86 -0.63
CA GLY A 97 24.63 -4.92 0.30
C GLY A 97 23.91 -4.39 1.54
N PHE A 98 23.32 -3.19 1.45
CA PHE A 98 22.60 -2.59 2.56
C PHE A 98 21.37 -3.44 2.91
N PRO A 99 21.00 -3.57 4.20
CA PRO A 99 19.77 -4.23 4.57
C PRO A 99 18.59 -3.48 3.93
N PHE A 100 17.61 -4.22 3.38
CA PHE A 100 16.44 -3.66 2.71
C PHE A 100 15.77 -2.53 3.52
N TRP A 101 15.71 -2.71 4.84
CA TRP A 101 15.15 -1.75 5.78
C TRP A 101 15.89 -0.41 5.85
N ALA A 102 17.19 -0.38 5.57
CA ALA A 102 17.97 0.86 5.48
C ALA A 102 18.01 1.41 4.05
N ALA A 103 17.94 0.55 3.03
CA ALA A 103 17.84 0.98 1.63
C ALA A 103 16.53 1.74 1.35
N LEU A 104 15.43 1.34 2.00
CA LEU A 104 14.10 1.93 1.82
C LEU A 104 14.01 3.42 2.20
N PRO A 105 14.44 3.88 3.39
CA PRO A 105 14.42 5.31 3.73
C PRO A 105 15.42 6.12 2.90
N CYS A 106 16.60 5.59 2.59
CA CYS A 106 17.57 6.26 1.72
C CYS A 106 17.04 6.45 0.29
N ALA A 107 16.36 5.45 -0.26
CA ALA A 107 15.69 5.53 -1.54
C ALA A 107 14.54 6.56 -1.53
N GLY A 108 13.77 6.61 -0.44
CA GLY A 108 12.73 7.62 -0.23
C GLY A 108 13.30 9.04 -0.22
N LEU A 109 14.42 9.26 0.47
CA LEU A 109 15.11 10.56 0.48
C LEU A 109 15.62 10.95 -0.91
N SER A 110 16.17 9.99 -1.67
CA SER A 110 16.64 10.26 -3.03
C SER A 110 15.51 10.57 -4.03
N ALA A 111 14.30 10.05 -3.80
CA ALA A 111 13.14 10.38 -4.62
C ALA A 111 12.50 11.73 -4.23
N ALA A 112 12.78 12.21 -3.01
CA ALA A 112 12.25 13.47 -2.49
C ALA A 112 13.12 14.70 -2.86
N LEU A 113 14.40 14.48 -3.18
CA LEU A 113 15.35 15.50 -3.61
C LEU A 113 15.24 15.76 -5.11
#